data_AF-A0A439TBE9-F1
#
_entry.id   AF-A0A439TBE9-F1
#
_cell.length_a   1.000
_cell.length_b   1.000
_cell.length_c   1.000
_cell.angle_alpha   90.00
_cell.angle_beta   90.00
_cell.angle_gamma   90.00
#
_symmetry.space_group_name_H-M   'P 1'
#
loop_
_entity.id
_entity.type
_entity.pdbx_description
1 polymer ?
#
loop_
_entity_poly.entity_id
_entity_poly.type
_entity_poly.pdbx_seq_one_letter_code
_entity_poly.pdbx_strand_id
1 'polypeptide(L)' 'PILEMGVNRMPMLATAGIHTFFNGPESFTPDDRYYLGEAPELSGYWMATGYNSIGIVSSGGAGMALAQWIND' A
#
# COMPACT_ATOMS: atom_id res chain seq x y z
N PRO A 1 15.08 -5.25 -16.88
CA PRO A 1 15.33 -3.81 -17.16
C PRO A 1 15.56 -2.94 -15.91
N ILE A 2 14.75 -3.06 -14.84
CA ILE A 2 14.81 -2.16 -13.67
C ILE A 2 16.18 -2.20 -12.96
N LEU A 3 16.75 -3.39 -12.77
CA LEU A 3 18.07 -3.54 -12.14
C LEU A 3 19.19 -2.85 -12.94
N GLU A 4 19.22 -3.07 -14.25
CA GLU A 4 20.20 -2.46 -15.15
C GLU A 4 20.08 -0.93 -15.17
N MET A 5 18.85 -0.40 -15.20
CA MET A 5 18.59 1.03 -15.08
C MET A 5 19.07 1.60 -13.74
N GLY A 6 18.85 0.86 -12.64
CA GLY A 6 19.35 1.22 -11.31
C GLY A 6 20.88 1.27 -11.25
N VAL A 7 21.57 0.29 -11.83
CA VAL A 7 23.04 0.24 -11.92
C VAL A 7 23.58 1.38 -12.78
N ASN A 8 22.98 1.64 -13.95
CA ASN A 8 23.36 2.76 -14.81
C ASN A 8 23.24 4.11 -14.07
N ARG A 9 22.22 4.26 -13.21
CA ARG A 9 22.01 5.46 -12.40
C ARG A 9 22.96 5.56 -11.21
N MET A 10 23.33 4.44 -10.60
CA MET A 10 24.17 4.32 -9.41
C MET A 10 25.15 3.15 -9.55
N PRO A 11 26.34 3.34 -10.17
CA PRO A 11 27.25 2.25 -10.54
C PRO A 11 27.72 1.36 -9.39
N MET A 12 27.79 1.88 -8.16
CA MET A 12 28.14 1.10 -6.96
C MET A 12 27.20 -0.09 -6.70
N LEU A 13 25.96 -0.04 -7.21
CA LEU A 13 24.99 -1.13 -7.09
C LEU A 13 25.42 -2.38 -7.87
N ALA A 14 26.31 -2.26 -8.88
CA ALA A 14 26.81 -3.40 -9.66
C ALA A 14 27.55 -4.43 -8.80
N THR A 15 28.20 -3.99 -7.73
CA THR A 15 29.04 -4.84 -6.86
C THR A 15 28.51 -4.97 -5.44
N ALA A 16 27.47 -4.21 -5.07
CA ALA A 16 26.88 -4.26 -3.73
C ALA A 16 26.19 -5.61 -3.43
N GLY A 17 25.72 -6.32 -4.46
CA GLY A 17 24.95 -7.56 -4.32
C GLY A 17 23.51 -7.33 -3.87
N ILE A 18 22.70 -8.39 -3.86
CA ILE A 18 21.31 -8.39 -3.38
C ILE A 18 21.25 -9.21 -2.10
N HIS A 19 20.93 -8.58 -0.97
CA HIS A 19 20.76 -9.30 0.29
C HIS A 19 19.44 -10.08 0.33
N THR A 20 18.35 -9.46 -0.11
CA THR A 20 17.03 -10.08 -0.14
C THR A 20 16.31 -9.65 -1.41
N PHE A 21 15.82 -10.63 -2.16
CA PHE A 21 14.92 -10.38 -3.29
C PHE A 21 13.51 -10.71 -2.85
N PHE A 22 12.74 -9.68 -2.52
CA PHE A 22 11.37 -9.81 -2.03
C PHE A 22 10.38 -9.55 -3.17
N ASN A 23 9.42 -10.45 -3.32
CA ASN A 23 8.24 -10.26 -4.14
C ASN A 23 7.02 -10.56 -3.27
N GLY A 24 6.23 -9.54 -2.98
CA GLY A 24 5.05 -9.63 -2.13
C GLY A 24 3.78 -9.30 -2.90
N PRO A 25 2.63 -9.87 -2.51
CA PRO A 25 1.35 -9.46 -3.06
C PRO A 25 1.00 -8.05 -2.61
N GLU A 26 0.22 -7.35 -3.42
CA GLU A 26 -0.36 -6.05 -3.11
C GLU A 26 -1.87 -6.11 -3.40
N SER A 27 -2.65 -5.40 -2.59
CA SER A 27 -4.11 -5.34 -2.72
C SER A 27 -4.50 -4.16 -3.59
N PHE A 28 -4.74 -4.44 -4.88
CA PHE A 28 -5.23 -3.47 -5.84
C PHE A 28 -6.75 -3.52 -5.99
N THR A 29 -7.37 -2.34 -5.97
CA THR A 29 -8.78 -2.18 -6.33
C THR A 29 -8.93 -1.86 -7.82
N PRO A 30 -10.04 -2.26 -8.46
CA PRO A 30 -10.25 -2.00 -9.89
C PRO A 30 -10.31 -0.51 -10.27
N ASP A 31 -10.61 0.36 -9.32
CA ASP A 31 -10.81 1.80 -9.51
C ASP A 31 -9.67 2.67 -8.96
N ASP A 32 -8.57 2.05 -8.53
CA ASP A 32 -7.37 2.70 -7.97
C ASP A 32 -7.66 3.58 -6.74
N ARG A 33 -8.77 3.33 -6.04
CA ARG A 33 -9.10 3.95 -4.75
C ARG A 33 -9.05 2.94 -3.62
N TYR A 34 -8.53 3.31 -2.46
CA TYR A 34 -8.68 2.47 -1.28
C TYR A 34 -10.10 2.55 -0.73
N TYR A 35 -10.57 1.43 -0.20
CA TYR A 35 -11.91 1.30 0.36
C TYR A 35 -11.87 1.53 1.86
N LEU A 36 -12.56 2.58 2.29
CA LEU A 36 -12.57 3.06 3.68
C LEU A 36 -14.01 3.36 4.11
N GLY A 37 -14.48 2.76 5.20
CA GLY A 37 -15.81 2.99 5.76
C GLY A 37 -16.58 1.71 6.12
N GLU A 38 -17.82 1.86 6.55
CA GLU A 38 -18.73 0.75 6.87
C GLU A 38 -19.16 0.02 5.58
N ALA A 39 -19.24 -1.31 5.63
CA ALA A 39 -19.71 -2.10 4.50
C ALA A 39 -21.20 -1.85 4.24
N PRO A 40 -21.62 -1.62 2.97
CA PRO A 40 -23.00 -1.25 2.65
C PRO A 40 -24.07 -2.28 3.07
N GLU A 41 -23.70 -3.56 3.15
CA GLU A 41 -24.63 -4.67 3.37
C GLU A 41 -24.50 -5.32 4.75
N LEU A 42 -23.57 -4.85 5.60
CA LEU A 42 -23.29 -5.45 6.90
C LEU A 42 -22.98 -4.38 7.95
N SER A 43 -23.97 -4.06 8.78
CA SER A 43 -23.82 -3.06 9.84
C SER A 43 -22.81 -3.50 10.89
N GLY A 44 -22.00 -2.54 11.35
CA GLY A 44 -20.90 -2.73 12.30
C GLY A 44 -19.63 -3.30 11.68
N TYR A 45 -19.61 -3.58 10.36
CA TYR A 45 -18.42 -4.09 9.67
C TYR A 45 -17.68 -2.98 8.94
N TRP A 46 -16.49 -2.62 9.41
CA TRP A 46 -15.70 -1.50 8.91
C TRP A 46 -14.48 -1.97 8.12
N MET A 47 -14.20 -1.29 7.00
CA MET A 47 -13.14 -1.64 6.07
C MET A 47 -12.09 -0.53 5.98
N ALA A 48 -10.83 -0.96 5.86
CA ALA A 48 -9.66 -0.18 5.46
C ALA A 48 -8.79 -1.09 4.59
N THR A 49 -9.10 -1.18 3.31
CA THR A 49 -8.52 -2.18 2.40
C THR A 49 -8.19 -1.59 1.03
N GLY A 50 -7.44 -2.33 0.20
CA GLY A 50 -7.22 -1.95 -1.19
C GLY A 50 -6.32 -0.73 -1.37
N TYR A 51 -5.22 -0.66 -0.61
CA TYR A 51 -4.40 0.54 -0.52
C TYR A 51 -3.53 0.86 -1.74
N ASN A 52 -3.57 0.08 -2.82
CA ASN A 52 -2.97 0.43 -4.12
C ASN A 52 -1.51 0.94 -4.03
N SER A 53 -0.65 0.26 -3.28
CA SER A 53 0.75 0.64 -3.05
C SER A 53 0.98 1.99 -2.35
N ILE A 54 -0.06 2.60 -1.77
CA ILE A 54 0.04 3.82 -0.95
C ILE A 54 -0.34 3.59 0.52
N GLY A 55 -0.41 2.32 0.95
CA GLY A 55 -0.85 1.97 2.30
C GLY A 55 0.01 2.57 3.40
N ILE A 56 1.34 2.52 3.25
CA ILE A 56 2.27 3.06 4.26
C ILE A 56 2.05 4.57 4.44
N VAL A 57 2.02 5.33 3.34
CA VAL A 57 1.90 6.80 3.39
C VAL A 57 0.50 7.25 3.84
N SER A 58 -0.56 6.53 3.45
CA SER A 58 -1.94 6.91 3.72
C SER A 58 -2.48 6.40 5.05
N SER A 59 -1.86 5.36 5.64
CA SER A 59 -2.37 4.67 6.83
C SER A 59 -2.68 5.57 8.01
N GLY A 60 -1.86 6.58 8.28
CA GLY A 60 -2.06 7.50 9.40
C GLY A 60 -3.36 8.29 9.28
N GLY A 61 -3.61 8.90 8.13
CA GLY A 61 -4.84 9.67 7.87
C GLY A 61 -6.07 8.77 7.75
N ALA A 62 -5.95 7.66 7.03
CA ALA A 62 -7.05 6.71 6.83
C ALA A 62 -7.51 6.08 8.16
N GLY A 63 -6.57 5.71 9.03
CA GLY A 63 -6.87 5.18 10.36
C GLY A 63 -7.57 6.20 11.26
N MET A 64 -7.14 7.47 11.23
CA MET A 64 -7.80 8.54 12.00
C MET A 64 -9.25 8.75 11.53
N ALA A 65 -9.47 8.87 10.22
CA ALA A 65 -10.80 9.07 9.66
C ALA A 65 -11.73 7.90 10.00
N LEU A 66 -11.27 6.66 9.85
CA LEU A 66 -12.07 5.48 10.17
C LEU A 66 -12.42 5.42 11.66
N ALA A 67 -11.48 5.73 12.54
CA ALA A 67 -11.71 5.75 13.99
C ALA A 67 -12.73 6.82 14.43
N GLN A 68 -12.76 7.97 13.73
CA GLN A 68 -13.79 8.98 13.93
C GLN A 68 -15.15 8.47 13.47
N TRP A 69 -15.25 7.95 12.23
CA TRP A 69 -16.50 7.45 11.68
C TRP A 69 -17.11 6.28 12.46
N ILE A 70 -16.29 5.41 13.06
CA ILE A 70 -16.78 4.30 13.91
C ILE A 70 -17.48 4.79 15.18
N ASN A 71 -17.05 5.94 15.71
CA ASN A 71 -17.53 6.47 16.99
C ASN A 71 -18.66 7.50 16.84
N ASP A 72 -18.86 8.04 15.63
CA ASP A 72 -19.94 8.99 15.31
C ASP A 72 -21.25 8.25 14.98
#